data_AF-A0AA52FFD1-F1
#
_entry.id   AF-A0AA52FFD1-F1
#
_cell.length_a   1.000
_cell.length_b   1.000
_cell.length_c   1.000
_cell.angle_alpha   90.00
_cell.angle_beta   90.00
_cell.angle_gamma   90.00
#
_symmetry.space_group_name_H-M   'P 1'
#
loop_
_entity.id
_entity.type
_entity.pdbx_description
1 polymer ?
#
loop_
_entity_poly.entity_id
_entity_poly.type
_entity_poly.pdbx_seq_one_letter_code
_entity_poly.pdbx_strand_id
1 'polypeptide(L)'
;MLSAKSLFQEIFDNDESFRLFCSIAASGESQGGWENGRIAALVPADERELAPKITRHGADEDKHGRIFYALMRKRGLAPAEVPPETDYTMLLEKHGIGLAHTKLNSDQPLTVRDIVTYLAHSRVTEQRASEQMELLCKHFGDHPDVGRAVRMISNDEDNHLAYCHEELLRFAYAGHGREIQRTLRDCALAEIRIYRDVSLAVMAHMGRILGWSKAKAVVLAAGIHVMYAYERFAGWRRMVTLKMPERRDALGGPATPMPEFA
;
A
#
# COMPACT_ATOMS: atom_id res chain seq x y z
N MET A 1 22.62 7.88 -15.86
CA MET A 1 21.65 8.99 -15.81
C MET A 1 20.68 8.72 -14.69
N LEU A 2 20.26 9.73 -13.92
CA LEU A 2 19.30 9.54 -12.83
C LEU A 2 17.91 9.29 -13.40
N SER A 3 17.34 8.13 -13.13
CA SER A 3 15.99 7.71 -13.54
C SER A 3 15.38 6.81 -12.46
N ALA A 4 14.05 6.63 -12.49
CA ALA A 4 13.40 5.66 -11.59
C ALA A 4 13.98 4.25 -11.76
N LYS A 5 14.14 3.80 -13.02
CA LYS A 5 14.75 2.50 -13.32
C LYS A 5 16.16 2.35 -12.73
N SER A 6 17.05 3.32 -12.96
CA SER A 6 18.42 3.24 -12.44
C SER A 6 18.45 3.25 -10.91
N LEU A 7 17.56 4.01 -10.27
CA LEU A 7 17.47 4.10 -8.82
C LEU A 7 17.06 2.75 -8.20
N PHE A 8 16.00 2.12 -8.70
CA PHE A 8 15.58 0.81 -8.25
C PHE A 8 16.60 -0.28 -8.57
N GLN A 9 17.28 -0.18 -9.71
CA GLN A 9 18.35 -1.12 -10.06
C GLN A 9 19.48 -1.06 -9.04
N GLU A 10 19.93 0.13 -8.63
CA GLU A 10 20.94 0.27 -7.58
C GLU A 10 20.48 -0.35 -6.24
N ILE A 11 19.20 -0.18 -5.88
CA ILE A 11 18.63 -0.79 -4.67
C ILE A 11 18.61 -2.32 -4.80
N PHE A 12 18.26 -2.85 -5.97
CA PHE A 12 18.13 -4.29 -6.22
C PHE A 12 19.48 -5.00 -6.42
N ASP A 13 20.52 -4.30 -6.85
CA ASP A 13 21.84 -4.88 -7.09
C ASP A 13 22.72 -4.95 -5.82
N ASN A 14 22.31 -4.28 -4.74
CA ASN A 14 23.00 -4.31 -3.46
C ASN A 14 22.14 -5.02 -2.41
N ASP A 15 22.72 -6.07 -1.80
CA ASP A 15 21.99 -6.93 -0.87
C ASP A 15 21.51 -6.21 0.39
N GLU A 16 22.26 -5.24 0.92
CA GLU A 16 21.86 -4.52 2.12
C GLU A 16 20.68 -3.58 1.85
N SER A 17 20.70 -2.84 0.73
CA SER A 17 19.57 -1.99 0.34
C SER A 17 18.36 -2.81 -0.09
N PHE A 18 18.57 -3.92 -0.80
CA PHE A 18 17.50 -4.84 -1.18
C PHE A 18 16.82 -5.43 0.06
N ARG A 19 17.61 -5.90 1.03
CA ARG A 19 17.13 -6.41 2.32
C ARG A 19 16.28 -5.39 3.04
N LEU A 20 16.77 -4.15 3.17
CA LEU A 20 16.00 -3.10 3.85
C LEU A 20 14.72 -2.76 3.09
N PHE A 21 14.79 -2.61 1.76
CA PHE A 21 13.64 -2.30 0.93
C PHE A 21 12.55 -3.37 1.04
N CYS A 22 12.92 -4.65 0.93
CA CYS A 22 11.98 -5.77 1.09
C CYS A 22 11.45 -5.89 2.53
N SER A 23 12.25 -5.58 3.55
CA SER A 23 11.78 -5.56 4.95
C SER A 23 10.71 -4.50 5.19
N ILE A 24 10.91 -3.28 4.66
CA ILE A 24 9.94 -2.18 4.78
C ILE A 24 8.63 -2.59 4.13
N ALA A 25 8.69 -3.11 2.90
CA ALA A 25 7.50 -3.57 2.18
C ALA A 25 6.81 -4.72 2.95
N ALA A 26 7.54 -5.77 3.32
CA ALA A 26 6.98 -6.93 4.01
C ALA A 26 6.28 -6.58 5.34
N SER A 27 6.81 -5.60 6.08
CA SER A 27 6.21 -5.12 7.32
C SER A 27 4.88 -4.42 7.07
N GLY A 28 4.81 -3.56 6.04
CA GLY A 28 3.57 -2.90 5.62
C GLY A 28 2.49 -3.91 5.25
N GLU A 29 2.82 -4.88 4.40
CA GLU A 29 1.82 -5.85 3.93
C GLU A 29 1.36 -6.78 5.06
N SER A 30 2.25 -7.18 5.96
CA SER A 30 1.88 -8.02 7.11
C SER A 30 0.94 -7.29 8.08
N GLN A 31 1.15 -5.97 8.27
CA GLN A 31 0.22 -5.15 9.03
C GLN A 31 -1.13 -5.02 8.31
N GLY A 32 -1.12 -4.73 7.00
CA GLY A 32 -2.35 -4.66 6.20
C GLY A 32 -3.15 -5.96 6.23
N GLY A 33 -2.48 -7.12 6.18
CA GLY A 33 -3.09 -8.44 6.32
C GLY A 33 -3.77 -8.64 7.67
N TRP A 34 -3.08 -8.31 8.76
CA TRP A 34 -3.64 -8.35 10.11
C TRP A 34 -4.85 -7.41 10.29
N GLU A 35 -4.73 -6.16 9.83
CA GLU A 35 -5.79 -5.15 9.94
C GLU A 35 -7.05 -5.60 9.21
N ASN A 36 -6.93 -6.03 7.96
CA ASN A 36 -8.05 -6.55 7.18
C ASN A 36 -8.66 -7.81 7.83
N GLY A 37 -7.84 -8.72 8.37
CA GLY A 37 -8.30 -9.88 9.11
C GLY A 37 -9.17 -9.50 10.32
N ARG A 38 -8.75 -8.49 11.09
CA ARG A 38 -9.56 -7.95 12.22
C ARG A 38 -10.83 -7.26 11.75
N ILE A 39 -10.75 -6.44 10.70
CA ILE A 39 -11.92 -5.74 10.16
C ILE A 39 -12.96 -6.75 9.68
N ALA A 40 -12.55 -7.80 8.96
CA ALA A 40 -13.44 -8.86 8.50
C ALA A 40 -14.17 -9.56 9.66
N ALA A 41 -13.47 -9.82 10.77
CA ALA A 41 -14.05 -10.44 11.96
C ALA A 41 -15.06 -9.54 12.70
N LEU A 42 -14.95 -8.22 12.52
CA LEU A 42 -15.75 -7.22 13.23
C LEU A 42 -16.82 -6.56 12.35
N VAL A 43 -17.02 -7.01 11.10
CA VAL A 43 -18.03 -6.45 10.18
C VAL A 43 -19.42 -6.48 10.83
N PRO A 44 -20.19 -5.37 10.77
CA PRO A 44 -21.54 -5.33 11.34
C PRO A 44 -22.49 -6.32 10.65
N ALA A 45 -23.51 -6.76 11.38
CA ALA A 45 -24.47 -7.76 10.92
C ALA A 45 -25.11 -7.42 9.56
N ASP A 46 -25.42 -6.14 9.34
CA ASP A 46 -26.08 -5.63 8.14
C ASP A 46 -25.15 -5.55 6.92
N GLU A 47 -23.83 -5.64 7.12
CA GLU A 47 -22.83 -5.57 6.05
C GLU A 47 -22.02 -6.88 5.94
N ARG A 48 -22.53 -7.99 6.49
CA ARG A 48 -21.82 -9.28 6.54
C ARG A 48 -21.29 -9.78 5.20
N GLU A 49 -21.93 -9.40 4.09
CA GLU A 49 -21.50 -9.75 2.74
C GLU A 49 -20.12 -9.17 2.38
N LEU A 50 -19.64 -8.14 3.09
CA LEU A 50 -18.29 -7.60 2.92
C LEU A 50 -17.20 -8.50 3.53
N ALA A 51 -17.52 -9.27 4.56
CA ALA A 51 -16.52 -10.00 5.33
C ALA A 51 -15.64 -10.91 4.45
N PRO A 52 -16.19 -11.70 3.50
CA PRO A 52 -15.36 -12.50 2.60
C PRO A 52 -14.41 -11.69 1.72
N LYS A 53 -14.84 -10.52 1.23
CA LYS A 53 -14.01 -9.63 0.40
C LYS A 53 -12.86 -9.04 1.20
N ILE A 54 -13.14 -8.58 2.43
CA ILE A 54 -12.13 -8.05 3.35
C ILE A 54 -11.16 -9.16 3.79
N THR A 55 -11.65 -10.37 4.07
CA THR A 55 -10.79 -11.52 4.35
C THR A 55 -9.87 -11.84 3.19
N ARG A 56 -10.39 -11.79 1.95
CA ARG A 56 -9.56 -12.01 0.76
C ARG A 56 -8.51 -10.92 0.60
N HIS A 57 -8.88 -9.65 0.78
CA HIS A 57 -7.93 -8.54 0.77
C HIS A 57 -6.79 -8.80 1.76
N GLY A 58 -7.10 -9.08 3.03
CA GLY A 58 -6.08 -9.39 4.03
C GLY A 58 -5.21 -10.61 3.69
N ALA A 59 -5.78 -11.64 3.06
CA ALA A 59 -5.02 -12.80 2.62
C ALA A 59 -4.06 -12.49 1.45
N ASP A 60 -4.44 -11.57 0.58
CA ASP A 60 -3.61 -11.07 -0.52
C ASP A 60 -2.44 -10.22 0.02
N GLU A 61 -2.68 -9.35 1.01
CA GLU A 61 -1.62 -8.59 1.72
C GLU A 61 -0.62 -9.51 2.45
N ASP A 62 -1.13 -10.48 3.23
CA ASP A 62 -0.31 -11.49 3.90
C ASP A 62 0.55 -12.27 2.90
N LYS A 63 0.01 -12.53 1.70
CA LYS A 63 0.74 -13.14 0.59
C LYS A 63 1.85 -12.23 0.09
N HIS A 64 1.60 -10.93 -0.09
CA HIS A 64 2.63 -9.98 -0.54
C HIS A 64 3.79 -9.90 0.46
N GLY A 65 3.49 -9.85 1.76
CA GLY A 65 4.51 -9.91 2.81
C GLY A 65 5.40 -11.16 2.70
N ARG A 66 4.78 -12.34 2.51
CA ARG A 66 5.51 -13.60 2.26
C ARG A 66 6.34 -13.58 0.99
N ILE A 67 5.89 -12.90 -0.07
CA ILE A 67 6.66 -12.75 -1.32
C ILE A 67 7.95 -11.97 -1.05
N PHE A 68 7.88 -10.84 -0.34
CA PHE A 68 9.08 -10.07 0.00
C PHE A 68 10.05 -10.85 0.90
N TYR A 69 9.55 -11.62 1.88
CA TYR A 69 10.39 -12.53 2.66
C TYR A 69 11.04 -13.62 1.79
N ALA A 70 10.30 -14.21 0.85
CA ALA A 70 10.83 -15.22 -0.06
C ALA A 70 11.92 -14.65 -0.97
N LEU A 71 11.75 -13.40 -1.46
CA LEU A 71 12.75 -12.69 -2.26
C LEU A 71 14.07 -12.49 -1.49
N MET A 72 14.01 -12.08 -0.22
CA MET A 72 15.19 -11.99 0.63
C MET A 72 15.83 -13.36 0.87
N ARG A 73 15.03 -14.37 1.20
CA ARG A 73 15.51 -15.74 1.45
C ARG A 73 16.20 -16.34 0.24
N LYS A 74 15.68 -16.09 -0.98
CA LYS A 74 16.31 -16.54 -2.24
C LYS A 74 17.73 -15.99 -2.41
N ARG A 75 18.04 -14.85 -1.78
CA ARG A 75 19.38 -14.25 -1.73
C ARG A 75 20.18 -14.59 -0.47
N GLY A 76 19.67 -15.46 0.41
CA GLY A 76 20.32 -15.79 1.68
C GLY A 76 20.25 -14.68 2.73
N LEU A 77 19.32 -13.72 2.58
CA LEU A 77 19.21 -12.55 3.45
C LEU A 77 18.13 -12.77 4.52
N ALA A 78 18.43 -12.40 5.76
CA ALA A 78 17.45 -12.31 6.84
C ALA A 78 16.81 -10.91 6.88
N PRO A 79 15.54 -10.78 7.32
CA PRO A 79 14.89 -9.47 7.44
C PRO A 79 15.71 -8.46 8.25
N ALA A 80 15.75 -7.22 7.77
CA ALA A 80 16.22 -6.07 8.53
C ALA A 80 15.15 -5.56 9.50
N GLU A 81 15.59 -4.91 10.58
CA GLU A 81 14.75 -4.03 11.39
C GLU A 81 14.28 -2.85 10.53
N VAL A 82 12.99 -2.55 10.61
CA VAL A 82 12.36 -1.46 9.85
C VAL A 82 12.54 -0.15 10.62
N PRO A 83 13.22 0.86 10.05
CA PRO A 83 13.32 2.18 10.70
C PRO A 83 11.92 2.78 10.89
N PRO A 84 11.57 3.28 12.10
CA PRO A 84 10.21 3.78 12.38
C PRO A 84 9.74 4.91 11.45
N GLU A 85 10.65 5.74 10.95
CA GLU A 85 10.34 6.81 10.00
C GLU A 85 10.03 6.32 8.57
N THR A 86 10.27 5.03 8.29
CA THR A 86 9.92 4.36 7.03
C THR A 86 8.67 3.51 7.13
N ASP A 87 8.14 3.33 8.34
CA ASP A 87 6.95 2.53 8.61
C ASP A 87 5.67 3.30 8.23
N TYR A 88 5.32 3.20 6.94
CA TYR A 88 4.24 3.95 6.33
C TYR A 88 2.88 3.71 7.00
N THR A 89 2.55 2.46 7.30
CA THR A 89 1.27 2.05 7.90
C THR A 89 1.14 2.56 9.32
N MET A 90 2.19 2.43 10.15
CA MET A 90 2.20 3.01 11.50
C MET A 90 2.14 4.54 11.50
N LEU A 91 2.80 5.18 10.53
CA LEU A 91 2.75 6.65 10.41
C LEU A 91 1.37 7.15 9.97
N LEU A 92 0.63 6.41 9.14
CA LEU A 92 -0.76 6.71 8.81
C LEU A 92 -1.65 6.68 10.06
N GLU A 93 -1.59 5.60 10.83
CA GLU A 93 -2.38 5.46 12.06
C GLU A 93 -2.06 6.58 13.06
N LYS A 94 -0.77 6.89 13.26
CA LYS A 94 -0.34 7.96 14.17
C LYS A 94 -0.94 9.32 13.83
N HIS A 95 -1.30 9.55 12.56
CA HIS A 95 -1.96 10.75 12.09
C HIS A 95 -3.49 10.62 12.01
N GLY A 96 -4.06 9.56 12.59
CA GLY A 96 -5.49 9.31 12.65
C GLY A 96 -6.08 8.84 11.32
N ILE A 97 -5.28 8.25 10.45
CA ILE A 97 -5.71 7.71 9.17
C ILE A 97 -5.96 6.21 9.28
N GLY A 98 -7.11 5.74 8.80
CA GLY A 98 -7.55 4.36 8.95
C GLY A 98 -8.28 4.10 10.28
N LEU A 99 -8.42 2.82 10.63
CA LEU A 99 -8.98 2.40 11.92
C LEU A 99 -7.82 2.12 12.88
N ALA A 100 -7.87 2.72 14.08
CA ALA A 100 -6.82 2.53 15.07
C ALA A 100 -6.75 1.07 15.56
N HIS A 101 -5.54 0.58 15.85
CA HIS A 101 -5.31 -0.75 16.41
C HIS A 101 -6.07 -0.97 17.71
N THR A 102 -6.22 0.07 18.54
CA THR A 102 -7.01 0.00 19.77
C THR A 102 -8.46 -0.39 19.51
N LYS A 103 -9.02 0.04 18.37
CA LYS A 103 -10.36 -0.32 17.93
C LYS A 103 -10.40 -1.72 17.34
N LEU A 104 -9.45 -2.07 16.48
CA LEU A 104 -9.37 -3.40 15.84
C LEU A 104 -9.09 -4.52 16.86
N ASN A 105 -8.38 -4.22 17.94
CA ASN A 105 -8.15 -5.13 19.06
C ASN A 105 -9.37 -5.30 19.98
N SER A 106 -10.41 -4.48 19.82
CA SER A 106 -11.67 -4.72 20.53
C SER A 106 -12.43 -5.87 19.87
N ASP A 107 -13.24 -6.58 20.64
CA ASP A 107 -14.19 -7.59 20.13
C ASP A 107 -15.59 -6.99 19.90
N GLN A 108 -15.66 -5.66 19.74
CA GLN A 108 -16.90 -4.95 19.47
C GLN A 108 -17.13 -4.84 17.96
N PRO A 109 -18.34 -5.15 17.46
CA PRO A 109 -18.66 -4.94 16.05
C PRO A 109 -18.38 -3.50 15.61
N LEU A 110 -17.80 -3.37 14.42
CA LEU A 110 -17.61 -2.09 13.74
C LEU A 110 -18.97 -1.50 13.35
N THR A 111 -19.04 -0.18 13.28
CA THR A 111 -20.20 0.51 12.72
C THR A 111 -20.09 0.61 11.19
N VAL A 112 -21.21 0.87 10.50
CA VAL A 112 -21.17 1.18 9.04
C VAL A 112 -20.22 2.35 8.75
N ARG A 113 -20.18 3.35 9.64
CA ARG A 113 -19.25 4.48 9.56
C ARG A 113 -17.78 4.04 9.62
N ASP A 114 -17.47 3.04 10.42
CA ASP A 114 -16.12 2.49 10.50
C ASP A 114 -15.75 1.74 9.21
N ILE A 115 -16.69 0.99 8.63
CA ILE A 115 -16.50 0.34 7.33
C ILE A 115 -16.27 1.37 6.22
N VAL A 116 -17.05 2.44 6.19
CA VAL A 116 -16.84 3.57 5.26
C VAL A 116 -15.45 4.20 5.47
N THR A 117 -15.02 4.34 6.73
CA THR A 117 -13.70 4.90 7.06
C THR A 117 -12.57 3.99 6.59
N TYR A 118 -12.68 2.69 6.83
CA TYR A 118 -11.75 1.68 6.34
C TYR A 118 -11.67 1.69 4.81
N LEU A 119 -12.81 1.61 4.11
CA LEU A 119 -12.83 1.57 2.64
C LEU A 119 -12.26 2.85 2.03
N ALA A 120 -12.55 4.02 2.62
CA ALA A 120 -11.99 5.29 2.15
C ALA A 120 -10.47 5.35 2.37
N HIS A 121 -9.99 4.87 3.52
CA HIS A 121 -8.57 4.75 3.80
C HIS A 121 -7.89 3.81 2.80
N SER A 122 -8.37 2.56 2.71
CA SER A 122 -7.83 1.54 1.82
C SER A 122 -7.85 2.04 0.37
N ARG A 123 -8.93 2.64 -0.13
CA ARG A 123 -8.96 3.21 -1.49
C ARG A 123 -7.82 4.19 -1.78
N VAL A 124 -7.40 4.99 -0.80
CA VAL A 124 -6.30 5.95 -0.95
C VAL A 124 -4.95 5.22 -0.94
N THR A 125 -4.76 4.25 -0.05
CA THR A 125 -3.51 3.47 0.02
C THR A 125 -3.38 2.53 -1.18
N GLU A 126 -4.45 1.87 -1.61
CA GLU A 126 -4.48 1.01 -2.81
C GLU A 126 -4.16 1.80 -4.08
N GLN A 127 -4.61 3.05 -4.18
CA GLN A 127 -4.26 3.92 -5.30
C GLN A 127 -2.76 4.19 -5.34
N ARG A 128 -2.15 4.41 -4.16
CA ARG A 128 -0.70 4.60 -4.06
C ARG A 128 0.04 3.30 -4.41
N ALA A 129 -0.39 2.18 -3.86
CA ALA A 129 0.19 0.86 -4.08
C ALA A 129 0.13 0.49 -5.57
N SER A 130 -1.05 0.56 -6.20
CA SER A 130 -1.24 0.31 -7.63
C SER A 130 -0.33 1.19 -8.50
N GLU A 131 -0.22 2.50 -8.23
CA GLU A 131 0.68 3.40 -8.99
C GLU A 131 2.18 3.06 -8.81
N GLN A 132 2.60 2.70 -7.60
CA GLN A 132 3.98 2.27 -7.35
C GLN A 132 4.29 0.93 -8.01
N MET A 133 3.36 -0.01 -7.93
CA MET A 133 3.50 -1.33 -8.51
C MET A 133 3.45 -1.31 -10.03
N GLU A 134 2.65 -0.43 -10.63
CA GLU A 134 2.67 -0.17 -12.07
C GLU A 134 4.05 0.33 -12.52
N LEU A 135 4.65 1.26 -11.79
CA LEU A 135 6.00 1.78 -12.07
C LEU A 135 7.06 0.67 -11.96
N LEU A 136 6.98 -0.18 -10.93
CA LEU A 136 7.87 -1.32 -10.76
C LEU A 136 7.68 -2.34 -11.88
N CYS A 137 6.43 -2.67 -12.22
CA CYS A 137 6.08 -3.60 -13.30
C CYS A 137 6.60 -3.09 -14.65
N LYS A 138 6.44 -1.80 -14.95
CA LYS A 138 6.96 -1.16 -16.16
C LYS A 138 8.48 -1.31 -16.33
N HIS A 139 9.23 -1.27 -15.23
CA HIS A 139 10.69 -1.29 -15.28
C HIS A 139 11.33 -2.64 -15.00
N PHE A 140 10.64 -3.50 -14.24
CA PHE A 140 11.16 -4.75 -13.70
C PHE A 140 10.22 -5.93 -13.90
N GLY A 141 9.11 -5.79 -14.64
CA GLY A 141 8.20 -6.89 -14.95
C GLY A 141 8.93 -8.08 -15.56
N ASP A 142 9.90 -7.85 -16.45
CA ASP A 142 10.69 -8.92 -17.07
C ASP A 142 12.00 -9.23 -16.34
N HIS A 143 12.22 -8.67 -15.15
CA HIS A 143 13.40 -8.98 -14.35
C HIS A 143 13.35 -10.45 -13.90
N PRO A 144 14.43 -11.23 -14.07
CA PRO A 144 14.42 -12.67 -13.79
C PRO A 144 14.07 -13.00 -12.32
N ASP A 145 14.55 -12.19 -11.37
CA ASP A 145 14.33 -12.46 -9.96
C ASP A 145 13.04 -11.90 -9.36
N VAL A 146 12.66 -10.66 -9.72
CA VAL A 146 11.54 -9.95 -9.08
C VAL A 146 10.33 -9.79 -9.99
N GLY A 147 10.48 -10.04 -11.30
CA GLY A 147 9.46 -9.75 -12.30
C GLY A 147 8.14 -10.48 -12.09
N ARG A 148 8.20 -11.74 -11.65
CA ARG A 148 7.00 -12.50 -11.27
C ARG A 148 6.30 -11.89 -10.06
N ALA A 149 7.07 -11.53 -9.03
CA ALA A 149 6.54 -10.95 -7.79
C ALA A 149 5.86 -9.60 -8.08
N VAL A 150 6.54 -8.68 -8.79
CA VAL A 150 5.99 -7.35 -9.06
C VAL A 150 4.71 -7.39 -9.90
N ARG A 151 4.61 -8.29 -10.88
CA ARG A 151 3.37 -8.48 -11.67
C ARG A 151 2.23 -9.04 -10.84
N MET A 152 2.52 -9.98 -9.96
CA MET A 152 1.50 -10.58 -9.09
C MET A 152 0.92 -9.54 -8.15
N ILE A 153 1.79 -8.85 -7.41
CA ILE A 153 1.39 -7.80 -6.47
C ILE A 153 0.64 -6.69 -7.23
N SER A 154 1.17 -6.21 -8.36
CA SER A 154 0.48 -5.18 -9.17
C SER A 154 -0.94 -5.58 -9.58
N ASN A 155 -1.15 -6.84 -9.98
CA ASN A 155 -2.49 -7.32 -10.35
C ASN A 155 -3.44 -7.42 -9.15
N ASP A 156 -2.91 -7.73 -7.97
CA ASP A 156 -3.69 -7.78 -6.74
C ASP A 156 -4.08 -6.36 -6.27
N GLU A 157 -3.16 -5.39 -6.33
CA GLU A 157 -3.47 -3.99 -5.98
C GLU A 157 -4.55 -3.37 -6.88
N ASP A 158 -4.54 -3.70 -8.16
CA ASP A 158 -5.61 -3.28 -9.06
C ASP A 158 -6.97 -3.87 -8.68
N ASN A 159 -6.98 -5.10 -8.12
CA ASN A 159 -8.20 -5.72 -7.61
C ASN A 159 -8.65 -5.09 -6.29
N HIS A 160 -7.72 -4.79 -5.38
CA HIS A 160 -8.00 -4.08 -4.13
C HIS A 160 -8.59 -2.69 -4.41
N LEU A 161 -7.98 -1.94 -5.33
CA LEU A 161 -8.46 -0.63 -5.75
C LEU A 161 -9.85 -0.72 -6.40
N ALA A 162 -10.07 -1.69 -7.29
CA ALA A 162 -11.38 -1.92 -7.91
C ALA A 162 -12.46 -2.24 -6.86
N TYR A 163 -12.16 -3.13 -5.92
CA TYR A 163 -13.03 -3.46 -4.80
C TYR A 163 -13.40 -2.22 -3.98
N CYS A 164 -12.42 -1.42 -3.57
CA CYS A 164 -12.66 -0.20 -2.81
C CYS A 164 -13.56 0.80 -3.56
N HIS A 165 -13.32 0.96 -4.86
CA HIS A 165 -14.15 1.78 -5.73
C HIS A 165 -15.61 1.32 -5.76
N GLU A 166 -15.83 0.02 -5.95
CA GLU A 166 -17.15 -0.56 -6.05
C GLU A 166 -17.94 -0.43 -4.73
N GLU A 167 -17.33 -0.78 -3.60
CA GLU A 167 -18.01 -0.73 -2.30
C GLU A 167 -18.26 0.71 -1.83
N LEU A 168 -17.33 1.63 -2.05
CA LEU A 168 -17.58 3.04 -1.75
C LEU A 168 -18.70 3.62 -2.62
N LEU A 169 -18.81 3.22 -3.88
CA LEU A 169 -19.95 3.62 -4.72
C LEU A 169 -21.26 3.01 -4.21
N ARG A 170 -21.27 1.75 -3.77
CA ARG A 170 -22.44 1.12 -3.13
C ARG A 170 -22.90 1.91 -1.91
N PHE A 171 -21.97 2.24 -0.99
CA PHE A 171 -22.31 3.06 0.18
C PHE A 171 -22.72 4.49 -0.17
N ALA A 172 -22.16 5.08 -1.23
CA ALA A 172 -22.59 6.38 -1.72
C ALA A 172 -24.06 6.36 -2.19
N TYR A 173 -24.47 5.31 -2.92
CA TYR A 173 -25.88 5.10 -3.30
C TYR A 173 -26.80 4.86 -2.10
N ALA A 174 -26.28 4.24 -1.03
CA ALA A 174 -26.99 4.06 0.24
C ALA A 174 -27.06 5.33 1.10
N GLY A 175 -26.50 6.46 0.65
CA GLY A 175 -26.62 7.76 1.32
C GLY A 175 -25.38 8.25 2.06
N HIS A 176 -24.27 7.50 2.04
CA HIS A 176 -23.03 7.88 2.73
C HIS A 176 -22.11 8.82 1.92
N GLY A 177 -22.55 9.30 0.75
CA GLY A 177 -21.69 10.03 -0.20
C GLY A 177 -20.94 11.25 0.38
N ARG A 178 -21.58 12.03 1.26
CA ARG A 178 -20.94 13.21 1.89
C ARG A 178 -19.85 12.81 2.88
N GLU A 179 -20.07 11.73 3.62
CA GLU A 179 -19.09 11.18 4.56
C GLU A 179 -17.90 10.62 3.80
N ILE A 180 -18.15 9.79 2.78
CA ILE A 180 -17.13 9.23 1.89
C ILE A 180 -16.23 10.32 1.30
N GLN A 181 -16.82 11.37 0.73
CA GLN A 181 -16.05 12.47 0.13
C GLN A 181 -15.16 13.20 1.14
N ARG A 182 -15.66 13.40 2.37
CA ARG A 182 -14.88 14.02 3.45
C ARG A 182 -13.72 13.11 3.85
N THR A 183 -14.02 11.86 4.15
CA THR A 183 -13.01 10.90 4.61
C THR A 183 -11.95 10.67 3.54
N LEU A 184 -12.32 10.47 2.27
CA LEU A 184 -11.36 10.34 1.16
C LEU A 184 -10.42 11.55 1.07
N ARG A 185 -10.96 12.77 1.19
CA ARG A 185 -10.15 13.99 1.13
C ARG A 185 -9.19 14.10 2.31
N ASP A 186 -9.67 13.82 3.52
CA ASP A 186 -8.86 13.88 4.73
C ASP A 186 -7.75 12.83 4.67
N CYS A 187 -8.07 11.59 4.28
CA CYS A 187 -7.11 10.52 4.03
C CYS A 187 -6.08 10.91 2.96
N ALA A 188 -6.51 11.36 1.78
CA ALA A 188 -5.59 11.69 0.69
C ALA A 188 -4.61 12.81 1.07
N LEU A 189 -5.08 13.87 1.73
CA LEU A 189 -4.21 15.00 2.10
C LEU A 189 -3.22 14.67 3.23
N ALA A 190 -3.56 13.72 4.09
CA ALA A 190 -2.66 13.20 5.11
C ALA A 190 -1.65 12.21 4.50
N GLU A 191 -2.13 11.26 3.69
CA GLU A 191 -1.31 10.29 2.97
C GLU A 191 -0.22 10.99 2.17
N ILE A 192 -0.55 12.02 1.38
CA ILE A 192 0.42 12.74 0.54
C ILE A 192 1.59 13.31 1.37
N ARG A 193 1.32 13.76 2.60
CA ARG A 193 2.38 14.26 3.50
C ARG A 193 3.22 13.13 4.05
N ILE A 194 2.58 12.06 4.50
CA ILE A 194 3.24 10.90 5.10
C ILE A 194 4.08 10.19 4.05
N TYR A 195 3.55 9.98 2.86
CA TYR A 195 4.27 9.40 1.74
C TYR A 195 5.51 10.21 1.33
N ARG A 196 5.44 11.54 1.38
CA ARG A 196 6.63 12.40 1.20
C ARG A 196 7.68 12.12 2.27
N ASP A 197 7.27 12.11 3.53
CA ASP A 197 8.20 11.96 4.67
C ASP A 197 8.85 10.56 4.67
N VAL A 198 8.05 9.52 4.42
CA VAL A 198 8.54 8.15 4.22
C VAL A 198 9.47 8.06 3.01
N SER A 199 9.11 8.66 1.87
CA SER A 199 9.98 8.66 0.68
C SER A 199 11.34 9.31 0.96
N LEU A 200 11.36 10.43 1.69
CA LEU A 200 12.60 11.10 2.08
C LEU A 200 13.43 10.21 3.03
N ALA A 201 12.79 9.58 4.00
CA ALA A 201 13.43 8.68 4.93
C ALA A 201 14.04 7.46 4.22
N VAL A 202 13.25 6.77 3.39
CA VAL A 202 13.71 5.62 2.59
C VAL A 202 14.90 6.03 1.71
N MET A 203 14.80 7.14 0.98
CA MET A 203 15.93 7.61 0.15
C MET A 203 17.16 7.97 0.96
N ALA A 204 17.01 8.50 2.18
CA ALA A 204 18.14 8.78 3.06
C ALA A 204 18.82 7.50 3.53
N HIS A 205 18.06 6.45 3.87
CA HIS A 205 18.61 5.13 4.22
C HIS A 205 19.30 4.48 3.03
N MET A 206 18.64 4.43 1.86
CA MET A 206 19.24 3.88 0.63
C MET A 206 20.51 4.63 0.24
N GLY A 207 20.51 5.96 0.33
CA GLY A 207 21.68 6.76 0.02
C GLY A 207 22.87 6.54 0.95
N ARG A 208 22.64 6.23 2.23
CA ARG A 208 23.70 5.84 3.16
C ARG A 208 24.29 4.48 2.82
N ILE A 209 23.44 3.49 2.58
CA ILE A 209 23.86 2.12 2.23
C ILE A 209 24.63 2.11 0.90
N LEU A 210 24.10 2.81 -0.11
CA LEU A 210 24.65 2.82 -1.47
C LEU A 210 25.77 3.86 -1.68
N GLY A 211 26.13 4.63 -0.64
CA GLY A 211 27.18 5.65 -0.73
C GLY A 211 26.89 6.77 -1.73
N TRP A 212 25.63 7.20 -1.87
CA TRP A 212 25.26 8.25 -2.81
C TRP A 212 25.95 9.59 -2.48
N SER A 213 26.38 10.30 -3.54
CA SER A 213 26.91 11.65 -3.39
C SER A 213 25.85 12.60 -2.82
N LYS A 214 26.32 13.64 -2.10
CA LYS A 214 25.44 14.72 -1.60
C LYS A 214 24.60 15.34 -2.72
N ALA A 215 25.18 15.52 -3.90
CA ALA A 215 24.48 16.07 -5.06
C ALA A 215 23.30 15.17 -5.48
N LYS A 216 23.51 13.85 -5.57
CA LYS A 216 22.43 12.91 -5.89
C LYS A 216 21.32 12.92 -4.84
N ALA A 217 21.69 12.91 -3.55
CA ALA A 217 20.72 12.95 -2.46
C ALA A 217 19.86 14.22 -2.50
N VAL A 218 20.47 15.39 -2.76
CA VAL A 218 19.76 16.67 -2.88
C VAL A 218 18.80 16.67 -4.07
N VAL A 219 19.22 16.15 -5.23
CA VAL A 219 18.36 16.05 -6.42
C VAL A 219 17.16 15.13 -6.17
N LEU A 220 17.36 13.98 -5.52
CA LEU A 220 16.27 13.06 -5.17
C LEU A 220 15.28 13.69 -4.19
N ALA A 221 15.79 14.35 -3.14
CA ALA A 221 14.95 15.06 -2.18
C ALA A 221 14.14 16.19 -2.85
N ALA A 222 14.77 16.97 -3.74
CA ALA A 222 14.08 17.99 -4.51
C ALA A 222 12.97 17.39 -5.39
N GLY A 223 13.22 16.26 -6.04
CA GLY A 223 12.22 15.53 -6.82
C GLY A 223 11.02 15.10 -5.97
N ILE A 224 11.26 14.59 -4.76
CA ILE A 224 10.20 14.22 -3.80
C ILE A 224 9.38 15.45 -3.39
N HIS A 225 10.02 16.59 -3.13
CA HIS A 225 9.31 17.83 -2.79
C HIS A 225 8.48 18.39 -3.95
N VAL A 226 8.98 18.31 -5.18
CA VAL A 226 8.23 18.70 -6.39
C VAL A 226 7.01 17.80 -6.56
N MET A 227 7.18 16.48 -6.42
CA MET A 227 6.07 15.54 -6.48
C MET A 227 5.04 15.83 -5.39
N TYR A 228 5.49 16.03 -4.14
CA TYR A 228 4.62 16.43 -3.04
C TYR A 228 3.82 17.70 -3.34
N ALA A 229 4.44 18.73 -3.90
CA ALA A 229 3.73 19.94 -4.28
C ALA A 229 2.65 19.65 -5.34
N TYR A 230 3.00 18.92 -6.40
CA TYR A 230 2.04 18.49 -7.43
C TYR A 230 0.85 17.72 -6.82
N GLU A 231 1.14 16.72 -5.99
CA GLU A 231 0.14 15.93 -5.29
C GLU A 231 -0.81 16.80 -4.46
N ARG A 232 -0.23 17.73 -3.70
CA ARG A 232 -0.96 18.60 -2.78
C ARG A 232 -1.89 19.59 -3.48
N PHE A 233 -1.53 20.04 -4.69
CA PHE A 233 -2.32 21.02 -5.45
C PHE A 233 -3.32 20.39 -6.41
N ALA A 234 -2.93 19.33 -7.12
CA ALA A 234 -3.74 18.73 -8.18
C ALA A 234 -3.88 17.21 -8.05
N GLY A 235 -2.79 16.53 -7.68
CA GLY A 235 -2.74 15.07 -7.72
C GLY A 235 -3.75 14.37 -6.80
N TRP A 236 -4.06 14.95 -5.64
CA TRP A 236 -5.03 14.40 -4.67
C TRP A 236 -6.42 14.14 -5.27
N ARG A 237 -6.81 14.84 -6.34
CA ARG A 237 -8.12 14.63 -6.99
C ARG A 237 -8.28 13.20 -7.49
N ARG A 238 -7.21 12.59 -7.99
CA ARG A 238 -7.27 11.20 -8.48
C ARG A 238 -7.44 10.18 -7.35
N MET A 239 -7.01 10.52 -6.13
CA MET A 239 -7.13 9.67 -4.94
C MET A 239 -8.54 9.68 -4.33
N VAL A 240 -9.33 10.70 -4.63
CA VAL A 240 -10.69 10.86 -4.07
C VAL A 240 -11.78 10.63 -5.11
N THR A 241 -11.41 10.52 -6.38
CA THR A 241 -12.38 10.32 -7.46
C THR A 241 -12.79 8.86 -7.50
N LEU A 242 -14.08 8.60 -7.28
CA LEU A 242 -14.68 7.29 -7.44
C LEU A 242 -15.22 7.14 -8.86
N LYS A 243 -14.87 6.01 -9.49
CA LYS A 243 -15.37 5.55 -10.78
C LYS A 243 -15.73 4.07 -10.66
N MET A 244 -16.78 3.61 -11.34
CA MET A 244 -17.08 2.18 -11.39
C MET A 244 -15.91 1.46 -12.07
N PRO A 245 -15.30 0.44 -11.45
CA PRO A 245 -14.21 -0.29 -12.08
C PRO A 245 -14.70 -1.11 -13.28
N GLU A 246 -13.81 -1.39 -14.22
CA GLU A 246 -14.09 -2.28 -15.36
C GLU A 246 -14.28 -3.72 -14.89
N ARG A 247 -13.37 -4.18 -14.01
CA ARG A 247 -13.51 -5.46 -13.31
C ARG A 247 -14.37 -5.26 -12.07
N ARG A 248 -15.59 -5.81 -12.11
CA ARG A 248 -16.50 -5.86 -10.97
C ARG A 248 -16.25 -7.09 -10.11
N ASP A 249 -16.61 -6.99 -8.84
CA ASP A 249 -16.51 -8.06 -7.86
C ASP A 249 -15.10 -8.69 -7.83
N ALA A 250 -14.07 -7.84 -7.91
CA ALA A 250 -12.68 -8.26 -8.07
C ALA A 250 -12.21 -9.21 -6.94
N LEU A 251 -12.82 -9.08 -5.75
CA LEU A 251 -12.57 -9.89 -4.56
C LEU A 251 -13.68 -10.91 -4.21
N GLY A 252 -14.69 -11.12 -5.08
CA GLY A 252 -15.80 -12.04 -4.78
C GLY A 252 -15.51 -13.53 -4.88
N GLY A 253 -14.38 -13.91 -5.49
CA GLY A 253 -13.89 -15.30 -5.55
C GLY A 253 -12.93 -15.65 -4.40
N PRO A 254 -12.55 -16.94 -4.23
CA PRO A 254 -11.53 -17.32 -3.25
C PRO A 254 -10.17 -16.67 -3.54
N ALA A 255 -9.34 -16.48 -2.52
CA ALA A 255 -7.99 -15.97 -2.69
C ALA A 255 -7.17 -16.88 -3.61
N THR A 256 -6.37 -16.28 -4.49
CA THR A 256 -5.53 -17.06 -5.41
C THR A 256 -4.35 -17.64 -4.62
N PRO A 257 -4.15 -18.96 -4.62
CA PRO A 257 -3.04 -19.57 -3.88
C PRO A 257 -1.69 -19.08 -4.43
N MET A 258 -0.71 -18.89 -3.53
CA MET A 258 0.66 -18.58 -3.92
C MET A 258 1.22 -19.70 -4.79
N PRO A 259 1.73 -19.40 -5.99
CA PRO A 259 2.64 -20.31 -6.65
C PRO A 259 3.92 -20.45 -5.82
N GLU A 260 4.48 -21.65 -5.73
CA GLU A 260 5.78 -21.84 -5.09
C GLU A 260 6.84 -20.99 -5.82
N PHE A 261 7.54 -20.15 -5.05
CA PHE A 261 8.76 -19.48 -5.48
C PHE A 261 9.92 -20.43 -5.17
N ALA A 262 10.28 -21.25 -6.16
CA ALA A 262 11.48 -22.08 -6.15
C ALA A 262 12.73 -21.23 -6.38
#